data_AF-A0A134CI16-F1
#
_entry.id   AF-A0A134CI16-F1
#
_cell.length_a   1.000
_cell.length_b   1.000
_cell.length_c   1.000
_cell.angle_alpha   90.00
_cell.angle_beta   90.00
_cell.angle_gamma   90.00
#
_symmetry.space_group_name_H-M   'P 1'
#
loop_
_entity.id
_entity.type
_entity.pdbx_description
1 polymer ?
#
loop_
_entity_poly.entity_id
_entity_poly.type
_entity_poly.pdbx_seq_one_letter_code
_entity_poly.pdbx_strand_id
1 'polypeptide(L)'
;NVSLGGETAPTVTFAGDANITSKVDGTKVTYSLNKTGLTNTLNDTFAKKDASNIDGTAKTNWLTALGLTDAMHGFKIQAGTGAEQEIKNGETVTFDAETDKGLTVSRVGNTIKYGINVDSLANNITSNVVTNINNGKTAITNISTGFTVSDGNNKPVDMAMTKDKKPNLQFVSKDGNTEVTAEKTDDGTKVTIGLSAAAQQGLANQDLNFAGKNGTGKVNLKTQTLSITGDADGIISTTAIGQGLSMTVDKEKLASTVTNTINNNTNATAITNISAKFS
;
A
#
# COMPACT_ATOMS: atom_id res chain seq x y z
N ASN A 1 41.97 111.74 15.53
CA ASN A 1 42.91 112.69 16.16
C ASN A 1 42.68 112.74 17.65
N VAL A 2 43.63 112.24 18.44
CA VAL A 2 43.66 112.49 19.88
C VAL A 2 44.43 113.79 20.07
N SER A 3 43.79 114.81 20.64
CA SER A 3 44.48 116.07 20.95
C SER A 3 45.21 115.90 22.29
N LEU A 4 46.53 116.06 22.28
CA LEU A 4 47.37 115.96 23.49
C LEU A 4 47.68 117.38 23.97
N GLY A 5 47.34 117.70 25.24
CA GLY A 5 47.69 118.98 25.88
C GLY A 5 46.52 119.90 26.33
N GLY A 6 45.27 119.43 26.33
CA GLY A 6 44.15 120.15 26.96
C GLY A 6 44.04 119.88 28.48
N GLU A 7 43.26 120.68 29.22
CA GLU A 7 43.10 120.53 30.69
C GLU A 7 42.52 119.16 31.11
N THR A 8 41.85 118.44 30.21
CA THR A 8 41.37 117.07 30.45
C THR A 8 42.22 116.06 29.69
N ALA A 9 42.79 115.08 30.40
CA ALA A 9 43.58 114.01 29.79
C ALA A 9 42.70 113.15 28.85
N PRO A 10 43.14 112.85 27.62
CA PRO A 10 42.39 111.98 26.72
C PRO A 10 42.38 110.54 27.25
N THR A 11 41.21 109.90 27.16
CA THR A 11 41.06 108.48 27.49
C THR A 11 41.26 107.63 26.23
N VAL A 12 42.13 106.63 26.30
CA VAL A 12 42.32 105.63 25.25
C VAL A 12 41.80 104.29 25.77
N THR A 13 40.84 103.69 25.06
CA THR A 13 40.25 102.41 25.41
C THR A 13 40.69 101.33 24.43
N PHE A 14 41.19 100.22 24.94
CA PHE A 14 41.44 99.01 24.18
C PHE A 14 40.23 98.09 24.36
N ALA A 15 39.35 98.03 23.38
CA ALA A 15 38.14 97.22 23.47
C ALA A 15 38.42 95.73 23.20
N GLY A 16 37.63 94.87 23.85
CA GLY A 16 37.50 93.46 23.54
C GLY A 16 36.05 93.11 23.20
N ASP A 17 35.77 91.85 22.96
CA ASP A 17 34.44 91.30 22.75
C ASP A 17 34.26 89.97 23.54
N ALA A 18 33.21 89.22 23.23
CA ALA A 18 32.94 87.93 23.87
C ALA A 18 34.07 86.89 23.69
N ASN A 19 34.90 87.04 22.65
CA ASN A 19 35.94 86.10 22.24
C ASN A 19 37.36 86.59 22.59
N ILE A 20 37.58 87.90 22.70
CA ILE A 20 38.88 88.50 23.00
C ILE A 20 38.73 89.51 24.14
N THR A 21 39.53 89.35 25.19
CA THR A 21 39.62 90.31 26.30
C THR A 21 40.92 91.08 26.23
N SER A 22 40.89 92.36 26.61
CA SER A 22 42.06 93.23 26.71
C SER A 22 42.30 93.61 28.17
N LYS A 23 43.56 93.76 28.55
CA LYS A 23 43.98 94.30 29.85
C LYS A 23 45.14 95.27 29.68
N VAL A 24 45.04 96.45 30.29
CA VAL A 24 46.15 97.41 30.41
C VAL A 24 46.82 97.22 31.76
N ASP A 25 48.13 97.04 31.76
CA ASP A 25 48.95 96.89 32.97
C ASP A 25 50.23 97.72 32.81
N GLY A 26 50.27 98.89 33.46
CA GLY A 26 51.29 99.90 33.23
C GLY A 26 51.37 100.32 31.76
N THR A 27 52.52 100.10 31.12
CA THR A 27 52.79 100.44 29.72
C THR A 27 52.48 99.31 28.73
N LYS A 28 51.94 98.16 29.20
CA LYS A 28 51.66 97.00 28.37
C LYS A 28 50.16 96.77 28.21
N VAL A 29 49.75 96.53 26.97
CA VAL A 29 48.42 96.01 26.64
C VAL A 29 48.56 94.52 26.34
N THR A 30 47.75 93.70 26.98
CA THR A 30 47.71 92.24 26.75
C THR A 30 46.33 91.86 26.22
N TYR A 31 46.31 90.99 25.22
CA TYR A 31 45.09 90.39 24.70
C TYR A 31 45.07 88.91 25.05
N SER A 32 43.93 88.45 25.53
CA SER A 32 43.70 87.05 25.88
C SER A 32 42.48 86.52 25.15
N LEU A 33 42.64 85.35 24.56
CA LEU A 33 41.55 84.60 23.93
C LEU A 33 40.63 84.03 25.02
N ASN A 34 39.35 84.34 24.96
CA ASN A 34 38.34 83.74 25.81
C ASN A 34 38.03 82.33 25.31
N LYS A 35 38.63 81.33 25.96
CA LYS A 35 38.46 79.91 25.58
C LYS A 35 36.98 79.50 25.54
N THR A 36 36.15 79.98 26.45
CA THR A 36 34.72 79.63 26.50
C THR A 36 33.95 80.27 25.36
N GLY A 37 34.17 81.57 25.11
CA GLY A 37 33.52 82.30 24.01
C GLY A 37 33.90 81.76 22.63
N LEU A 38 35.20 81.48 22.44
CA LEU A 38 35.70 80.84 21.22
C LEU A 38 35.20 79.42 21.05
N THR A 39 35.12 78.64 22.13
CA THR A 39 34.56 77.28 22.06
C THR A 39 33.13 77.35 21.56
N ASN A 40 32.28 78.22 22.10
CA ASN A 40 30.89 78.33 21.62
C ASN A 40 30.83 78.79 20.15
N THR A 41 31.52 79.88 19.81
CA THR A 41 31.49 80.46 18.45
C THR A 41 32.02 79.48 17.39
N LEU A 42 33.13 78.80 17.67
CA LEU A 42 33.73 77.84 16.74
C LEU A 42 33.02 76.48 16.74
N ASN A 43 32.50 76.02 17.89
CA ASN A 43 31.71 74.79 17.98
C ASN A 43 30.42 74.92 17.16
N ASP A 44 29.71 76.04 17.30
CA ASP A 44 28.47 76.29 16.57
C ASP A 44 28.67 76.40 15.06
N THR A 45 29.84 76.86 14.62
CA THR A 45 30.16 77.05 13.20
C THR A 45 30.82 75.83 12.56
N PHE A 46 31.67 75.10 13.30
CA PHE A 46 32.58 74.11 12.70
C PHE A 46 32.65 72.74 13.38
N ALA A 47 32.17 72.57 14.62
CA ALA A 47 32.56 71.38 15.40
C ALA A 47 31.50 70.84 16.38
N LYS A 48 30.22 70.87 16.03
CA LYS A 48 29.20 70.21 16.85
C LYS A 48 29.50 68.71 17.00
N LYS A 49 29.49 68.22 18.24
CA LYS A 49 29.74 66.79 18.56
C LYS A 49 28.69 65.84 17.96
N ASP A 50 27.51 66.36 17.62
CA ASP A 50 26.33 65.59 17.21
C ASP A 50 26.02 65.69 15.71
N ALA A 51 26.92 66.24 14.91
CA ALA A 51 26.76 66.40 13.45
C ALA A 51 25.48 67.17 13.02
N SER A 52 24.84 67.90 13.94
CA SER A 52 23.61 68.67 13.64
C SER A 52 23.85 69.86 12.70
N ASN A 53 25.11 70.21 12.42
CA ASN A 53 25.53 71.19 11.42
C ASN A 53 25.71 70.58 10.01
N ILE A 54 25.50 69.28 9.82
CA ILE A 54 25.58 68.61 8.53
C ILE A 54 24.17 68.52 7.92
N ASP A 55 23.87 69.38 6.95
CA ASP A 55 22.58 69.41 6.24
C ASP A 55 22.77 69.43 4.71
N GLY A 56 21.64 69.46 3.98
CA GLY A 56 21.61 69.61 2.52
C GLY A 56 22.59 68.70 1.77
N THR A 57 23.38 69.30 0.88
CA THR A 57 24.40 68.62 0.06
C THR A 57 25.49 67.97 0.91
N ALA A 58 25.90 68.58 2.02
CA ALA A 58 26.92 68.01 2.90
C ALA A 58 26.41 66.68 3.48
N LYS A 59 25.15 66.63 3.94
CA LYS A 59 24.52 65.40 4.42
C LYS A 59 24.50 64.31 3.36
N THR A 60 24.12 64.62 2.12
CA THR A 60 24.15 63.65 1.02
C THR A 60 25.55 63.12 0.75
N ASN A 61 26.56 64.00 0.71
CA ASN A 61 27.95 63.59 0.49
C ASN A 61 28.47 62.68 1.60
N TRP A 62 28.13 62.97 2.86
CA TRP A 62 28.49 62.12 3.99
C TRP A 62 27.76 60.78 3.96
N LEU A 63 26.46 60.75 3.62
CA LEU A 63 25.74 59.50 3.42
C LEU A 63 26.38 58.67 2.30
N THR A 64 26.75 59.28 1.18
CA THR A 64 27.46 58.60 0.07
C THR A 64 28.83 58.08 0.50
N ALA A 65 29.64 58.90 1.17
CA ALA A 65 30.97 58.51 1.63
C ALA A 65 30.93 57.37 2.65
N LEU A 66 29.87 57.30 3.46
CA LEU A 66 29.64 56.22 4.43
C LEU A 66 28.86 55.03 3.84
N GLY A 67 28.46 55.08 2.56
CA GLY A 67 27.68 54.02 1.91
C GLY A 67 26.25 53.88 2.44
N LEU A 68 25.69 54.95 3.01
CA LEU A 68 24.39 54.99 3.66
C LEU A 68 23.27 55.61 2.78
N THR A 69 23.45 55.65 1.47
CA THR A 69 22.50 56.30 0.54
C THR A 69 21.24 55.48 0.28
N ASP A 70 21.30 54.16 0.46
CA ASP A 70 20.18 53.25 0.29
C ASP A 70 19.67 52.77 1.66
N ALA A 71 18.35 52.75 1.83
CA ALA A 71 17.66 52.67 3.12
C ALA A 71 17.83 51.37 3.93
N MET A 72 18.73 50.45 3.56
CA MET A 72 19.03 49.25 4.34
C MET A 72 20.54 48.99 4.40
N HIS A 73 21.12 49.15 5.59
CA HIS A 73 22.55 48.91 5.87
C HIS A 73 22.88 47.45 6.18
N GLY A 74 22.09 46.52 5.63
CA GLY A 74 22.15 45.10 5.96
C GLY A 74 21.35 44.73 7.21
N PHE A 75 21.09 43.43 7.36
CA PHE A 75 20.38 42.84 8.49
C PHE A 75 20.95 41.46 8.80
N LYS A 76 20.70 40.94 10.00
CA LYS A 76 21.06 39.55 10.32
C LYS A 76 19.87 38.63 10.13
N ILE A 77 20.12 37.42 9.64
CA ILE A 77 19.15 36.34 9.52
C ILE A 77 19.65 35.11 10.28
N GLN A 78 18.74 34.41 10.95
CA GLN A 78 18.99 33.13 11.61
C GLN A 78 17.86 32.16 11.24
N ALA A 79 18.19 30.97 10.76
CA ALA A 79 17.22 29.93 10.44
C ALA A 79 17.23 28.85 11.55
N GLY A 80 16.09 28.68 12.25
CA GLY A 80 15.97 27.72 13.34
C GLY A 80 16.99 27.98 14.45
N THR A 81 17.79 26.95 14.78
CA THR A 81 18.87 27.03 15.78
C THR A 81 20.25 27.26 15.16
N GLY A 82 20.33 27.62 13.87
CA GLY A 82 21.59 27.89 13.18
C GLY A 82 22.30 29.15 13.71
N ALA A 83 23.49 29.45 13.18
CA ALA A 83 24.18 30.69 13.52
C ALA A 83 23.50 31.90 12.85
N GLU A 84 23.62 33.08 13.47
CA GLU A 84 23.26 34.34 12.81
C GLU A 84 24.21 34.61 11.63
N GLN A 85 23.65 35.07 10.52
CA GLN A 85 24.41 35.51 9.37
C GLN A 85 24.05 36.94 9.00
N GLU A 86 25.06 37.79 8.82
CA GLU A 86 24.88 39.15 8.33
C GLU A 86 24.68 39.14 6.82
N ILE A 87 23.62 39.81 6.37
CA ILE A 87 23.32 40.10 4.97
C ILE A 87 23.57 41.58 4.76
N LYS A 88 24.59 41.93 3.98
CA LYS A 88 24.98 43.32 3.71
C LYS A 88 24.15 43.93 2.59
N ASN A 89 24.24 45.25 2.45
CA ASN A 89 23.59 45.93 1.32
C ASN A 89 24.11 45.39 -0.02
N GLY A 90 23.19 45.13 -0.95
CA GLY A 90 23.49 44.56 -2.27
C GLY A 90 23.65 43.03 -2.29
N GLU A 91 23.61 42.33 -1.16
CA GLU A 91 23.66 40.86 -1.14
C GLU A 91 22.29 40.24 -1.49
N THR A 92 22.33 39.07 -2.14
CA THR A 92 21.12 38.33 -2.52
C THR A 92 20.79 37.28 -1.48
N VAL A 93 19.53 37.24 -1.05
CA VAL A 93 18.98 36.15 -0.24
C VAL A 93 18.22 35.19 -1.15
N THR A 94 18.69 33.95 -1.22
CA THR A 94 18.02 32.89 -1.96
C THR A 94 17.08 32.11 -1.04
N PHE A 95 15.82 32.01 -1.44
CA PHE A 95 14.87 31.07 -0.84
C PHE A 95 14.82 29.84 -1.73
N ASP A 96 15.33 28.72 -1.23
CA ASP A 96 15.37 27.45 -1.95
C ASP A 96 14.38 26.44 -1.35
N ALA A 97 14.00 25.43 -2.12
CA ALA A 97 13.13 24.35 -1.70
C ALA A 97 13.63 23.00 -2.20
N GLU A 98 13.47 21.96 -1.37
CA GLU A 98 13.78 20.58 -1.72
C GLU A 98 12.72 20.05 -2.72
N THR A 99 12.87 20.41 -3.99
CA THR A 99 11.85 20.16 -5.04
C THR A 99 11.56 18.67 -5.25
N ASP A 100 12.58 17.84 -5.08
CA ASP A 100 12.58 16.39 -5.10
C ASP A 100 11.84 15.77 -3.90
N LYS A 101 11.61 16.54 -2.83
CA LYS A 101 10.71 16.18 -1.72
C LYS A 101 9.29 16.74 -1.88
N GLY A 102 8.98 17.32 -3.03
CA GLY A 102 7.67 17.89 -3.34
C GLY A 102 7.42 19.27 -2.74
N LEU A 103 8.45 19.98 -2.30
CA LEU A 103 8.33 21.37 -1.86
C LEU A 103 8.55 22.33 -3.04
N THR A 104 7.92 23.50 -2.99
CA THR A 104 8.13 24.56 -3.98
C THR A 104 8.23 25.91 -3.30
N VAL A 105 9.05 26.78 -3.90
CA VAL A 105 9.14 28.18 -3.51
C VAL A 105 9.09 29.03 -4.78
N SER A 106 8.30 30.11 -4.74
CA SER A 106 8.20 31.07 -5.84
C SER A 106 8.08 32.49 -5.29
N ARG A 107 8.39 33.49 -6.11
CA ARG A 107 8.26 34.90 -5.75
C ARG A 107 7.28 35.58 -6.69
N VAL A 108 6.32 36.31 -6.12
CA VAL A 108 5.39 37.17 -6.87
C VAL A 108 5.47 38.57 -6.27
N GLY A 109 6.10 39.50 -6.99
CA GLY A 109 6.42 40.82 -6.45
C GLY A 109 7.27 40.69 -5.18
N ASN A 110 6.82 41.28 -4.08
CA ASN A 110 7.52 41.26 -2.79
C ASN A 110 7.12 40.07 -1.89
N THR A 111 6.29 39.15 -2.38
CA THR A 111 5.81 37.99 -1.61
C THR A 111 6.55 36.74 -2.02
N ILE A 112 7.15 36.05 -1.06
CA ILE A 112 7.62 34.67 -1.21
C ILE A 112 6.46 33.73 -0.91
N LYS A 113 6.15 32.84 -1.85
CA LYS A 113 5.09 31.84 -1.75
C LYS A 113 5.72 30.45 -1.62
N TYR A 114 5.27 29.71 -0.61
CA TYR A 114 5.60 28.31 -0.42
C TYR A 114 4.42 27.44 -0.84
N GLY A 115 4.71 26.28 -1.40
CA GLY A 115 3.69 25.35 -1.85
C GLY A 115 4.19 23.92 -1.91
N ILE A 116 3.28 23.03 -2.30
CA ILE A 116 3.53 21.61 -2.49
C ILE A 116 3.38 21.30 -3.98
N ASN A 117 4.40 20.66 -4.57
CA ASN A 117 4.26 20.00 -5.86
C ASN A 117 3.55 18.67 -5.62
N VAL A 118 2.26 18.61 -5.97
CA VAL A 118 1.41 17.45 -5.72
C VAL A 118 1.93 16.20 -6.42
N ASP A 119 2.45 16.33 -7.64
CA ASP A 119 2.97 15.18 -8.40
C ASP A 119 4.23 14.60 -7.75
N SER A 120 5.18 15.47 -7.36
CA SER A 120 6.39 15.05 -6.66
C SER A 120 6.08 14.47 -5.27
N LEU A 121 5.16 15.08 -4.52
CA LEU A 121 4.73 14.54 -3.22
C LEU A 121 4.04 13.18 -3.39
N ALA A 122 3.13 13.06 -4.35
CA ALA A 122 2.44 11.82 -4.66
C ALA A 122 3.41 10.73 -5.12
N ASN A 123 4.45 11.07 -5.91
CA ASN A 123 5.50 10.15 -6.30
C ASN A 123 6.33 9.69 -5.10
N ASN A 124 6.68 10.59 -4.19
CA ASN A 124 7.40 10.21 -2.95
C ASN A 124 6.54 9.31 -2.05
N ILE A 125 5.26 9.64 -1.87
CA ILE A 125 4.34 8.82 -1.07
C ILE A 125 4.12 7.47 -1.75
N THR A 126 3.76 7.45 -3.03
CA THR A 126 3.50 6.24 -3.80
C THR A 126 4.75 5.38 -3.86
N SER A 127 5.92 5.94 -4.19
CA SER A 127 7.18 5.18 -4.22
C SER A 127 7.48 4.55 -2.86
N ASN A 128 7.35 5.30 -1.76
CA ASN A 128 7.59 4.76 -0.43
C ASN A 128 6.55 3.71 -0.02
N VAL A 129 5.26 3.96 -0.24
CA VAL A 129 4.18 3.05 0.13
C VAL A 129 4.20 1.79 -0.74
N VAL A 130 4.31 1.94 -2.06
CA VAL A 130 4.39 0.83 -3.03
C VAL A 130 5.69 0.04 -2.84
N THR A 131 6.83 0.69 -2.58
CA THR A 131 8.08 -0.01 -2.22
C THR A 131 7.92 -0.74 -0.90
N ASN A 132 7.31 -0.14 0.12
CA ASN A 132 7.07 -0.83 1.38
C ASN A 132 6.10 -2.02 1.22
N ILE A 133 5.14 -1.94 0.29
CA ILE A 133 4.21 -3.03 -0.03
C ILE A 133 4.89 -4.14 -0.85
N ASN A 134 5.66 -3.80 -1.89
CA ASN A 134 6.21 -4.76 -2.86
C ASN A 134 7.63 -5.26 -2.52
N ASN A 135 8.39 -4.46 -1.76
CA ASN A 135 9.78 -4.72 -1.38
C ASN A 135 10.00 -4.76 0.14
N GLY A 136 9.04 -4.32 0.95
CA GLY A 136 9.12 -4.42 2.40
C GLY A 136 9.04 -5.87 2.87
N LYS A 137 9.80 -6.20 3.92
CA LYS A 137 9.73 -7.50 4.59
C LYS A 137 8.51 -7.64 5.51
N THR A 138 7.82 -6.54 5.79
CA THR A 138 6.64 -6.49 6.66
C THR A 138 5.40 -6.85 5.84
N ALA A 139 4.69 -7.91 6.25
CA ALA A 139 3.46 -8.32 5.60
C ALA A 139 2.36 -7.23 5.68
N ILE A 140 1.48 -7.18 4.67
CA ILE A 140 0.29 -6.32 4.70
C ILE A 140 -0.75 -6.95 5.66
N THR A 141 -0.67 -6.61 6.95
CA THR A 141 -1.44 -7.22 8.04
C THR A 141 -2.96 -7.18 7.85
N ASN A 142 -3.48 -6.21 7.08
CA ASN A 142 -4.92 -6.11 6.82
C ASN A 142 -5.44 -7.22 5.88
N ILE A 143 -4.60 -7.83 5.05
CA ILE A 143 -5.01 -8.94 4.17
C ILE A 143 -5.01 -10.26 4.96
N SER A 144 -4.03 -10.48 5.83
CA SER A 144 -3.90 -11.71 6.61
C SER A 144 -4.99 -11.89 7.68
N THR A 145 -5.67 -10.81 8.08
CA THR A 145 -6.77 -10.86 9.06
C THR A 145 -8.13 -11.10 8.40
N GLY A 146 -8.31 -10.75 7.11
CA GLY A 146 -9.56 -10.95 6.37
C GLY A 146 -9.61 -12.24 5.55
N PHE A 147 -8.46 -12.84 5.22
CA PHE A 147 -8.37 -14.10 4.48
C PHE A 147 -7.56 -15.13 5.27
N THR A 148 -8.24 -16.14 5.81
CA THR A 148 -7.62 -17.24 6.56
C THR A 148 -7.80 -18.56 5.81
N VAL A 149 -6.72 -19.32 5.66
CA VAL A 149 -6.77 -20.74 5.29
C VAL A 149 -6.67 -21.55 6.57
N SER A 150 -7.54 -22.53 6.78
CA SER A 150 -7.46 -23.45 7.92
C SER A 150 -7.20 -24.87 7.45
N ASP A 151 -6.61 -25.68 8.32
CA ASP A 151 -6.51 -27.12 8.10
C ASP A 151 -7.88 -27.81 8.31
N GLY A 152 -7.91 -29.13 8.12
CA GLY A 152 -9.12 -29.94 8.31
C GLY A 152 -9.66 -29.97 9.74
N ASN A 153 -8.95 -29.38 10.71
CA ASN A 153 -9.37 -29.25 12.11
C ASN A 153 -9.73 -27.80 12.46
N ASN A 154 -9.98 -26.93 11.47
CA ASN A 154 -10.28 -25.51 11.64
C ASN A 154 -9.16 -24.71 12.32
N LYS A 155 -7.92 -25.22 12.31
CA LYS A 155 -6.77 -24.47 12.82
C LYS A 155 -6.20 -23.60 11.68
N PRO A 156 -6.06 -22.27 11.89
CA PRO A 156 -5.44 -21.41 10.89
C PRO A 156 -4.04 -21.90 10.52
N VAL A 157 -3.79 -21.99 9.22
CA VAL A 157 -2.47 -22.25 8.64
C VAL A 157 -1.83 -20.90 8.38
N ASP A 158 -0.60 -20.71 8.89
CA ASP A 158 0.17 -19.50 8.63
C ASP A 158 0.62 -19.45 7.16
N MET A 159 -0.17 -18.75 6.35
CA MET A 159 0.18 -18.40 4.98
C MET A 159 1.08 -17.17 5.01
N ALA A 160 2.32 -17.33 5.46
CA ALA A 160 3.30 -16.25 5.53
C ALA A 160 3.66 -15.75 4.11
N MET A 161 2.85 -14.85 3.58
CA MET A 161 3.01 -14.22 2.27
C MET A 161 4.01 -13.06 2.40
N THR A 162 5.29 -13.38 2.26
CA THR A 162 6.36 -12.38 2.22
C THR A 162 6.99 -12.36 0.83
N LYS A 163 7.79 -11.33 0.54
CA LYS A 163 8.52 -11.23 -0.75
C LYS A 163 9.29 -12.50 -1.10
N ASP A 164 9.89 -13.12 -0.08
CA ASP A 164 10.78 -14.28 -0.25
C ASP A 164 10.06 -15.62 -0.01
N LYS A 165 8.88 -15.60 0.63
CA LYS A 165 8.11 -16.81 0.97
C LYS A 165 6.77 -16.79 0.25
N LYS A 166 6.64 -17.69 -0.73
CA LYS A 166 5.43 -17.88 -1.56
C LYS A 166 4.75 -19.19 -1.15
N PRO A 167 3.90 -19.21 -0.11
CA PRO A 167 3.19 -20.42 0.28
C PRO A 167 2.27 -20.87 -0.86
N ASN A 168 2.21 -22.19 -1.12
CA ASN A 168 1.27 -22.77 -2.06
C ASN A 168 0.01 -23.25 -1.34
N LEU A 169 -1.15 -22.99 -1.92
CA LEU A 169 -2.40 -23.61 -1.50
C LEU A 169 -2.68 -24.79 -2.43
N GLN A 170 -2.71 -26.00 -1.88
CA GLN A 170 -3.00 -27.22 -2.62
C GLN A 170 -4.31 -27.83 -2.13
N PHE A 171 -5.19 -28.16 -3.06
CA PHE A 171 -6.38 -28.96 -2.80
C PHE A 171 -6.05 -30.41 -3.16
N VAL A 172 -6.04 -31.29 -2.16
CA VAL A 172 -5.63 -32.70 -2.33
C VAL A 172 -6.75 -33.65 -1.90
N SER A 173 -6.88 -34.75 -2.65
CA SER A 173 -7.74 -35.87 -2.29
C SER A 173 -7.11 -36.63 -1.13
N LYS A 174 -7.82 -36.79 -0.01
CA LYS A 174 -7.30 -37.51 1.17
C LYS A 174 -7.19 -39.02 0.93
N ASP A 175 -8.11 -39.57 0.14
CA ASP A 175 -8.33 -41.02 -0.02
C ASP A 175 -8.34 -41.48 -1.48
N GLY A 176 -8.10 -40.60 -2.45
CA GLY A 176 -8.09 -40.93 -3.88
C GLY A 176 -9.48 -41.10 -4.50
N ASN A 177 -10.55 -40.95 -3.72
CA ASN A 177 -11.93 -41.05 -4.22
C ASN A 177 -12.44 -39.76 -4.84
N THR A 178 -11.77 -38.65 -4.55
CA THR A 178 -12.01 -37.36 -5.20
C THR A 178 -10.93 -37.04 -6.22
N GLU A 179 -11.32 -36.36 -7.28
CA GLU A 179 -10.45 -35.73 -8.24
C GLU A 179 -10.62 -34.21 -8.12
N VAL A 180 -9.49 -33.50 -8.12
CA VAL A 180 -9.46 -32.05 -8.07
C VAL A 180 -8.70 -31.55 -9.29
N THR A 181 -9.37 -30.79 -10.14
CA THR A 181 -8.77 -30.14 -11.31
C THR A 181 -8.83 -28.63 -11.15
N ALA A 182 -7.80 -27.94 -11.62
CA ALA A 182 -7.75 -26.49 -11.65
C ALA A 182 -7.41 -26.03 -13.07
N GLU A 183 -8.24 -25.16 -13.62
CA GLU A 183 -8.04 -24.60 -14.97
C GLU A 183 -8.04 -23.07 -14.91
N LYS A 184 -7.19 -22.46 -15.74
CA LYS A 184 -7.20 -21.01 -15.94
C LYS A 184 -8.31 -20.68 -16.95
N THR A 185 -9.20 -19.77 -16.58
CA THR A 185 -10.24 -19.21 -17.43
C THR A 185 -9.99 -17.71 -17.64
N ASP A 186 -10.75 -17.09 -18.56
CA ASP A 186 -10.71 -15.64 -18.80
C ASP A 186 -11.09 -14.85 -17.54
N ASP A 187 -12.05 -15.36 -16.76
CA ASP A 187 -12.55 -14.73 -15.52
C ASP A 187 -11.75 -15.11 -14.25
N GLY A 188 -10.78 -16.03 -14.32
CA GLY A 188 -10.06 -16.44 -13.12
C GLY A 188 -9.42 -17.83 -13.16
N THR A 189 -9.39 -18.49 -12.00
CA THR A 189 -9.02 -19.90 -11.86
C THR A 189 -10.26 -20.64 -11.39
N LYS A 190 -10.69 -21.65 -12.14
CA LYS A 190 -11.80 -22.51 -11.76
C LYS A 190 -11.26 -23.79 -11.17
N VAL A 191 -11.68 -24.12 -9.94
CA VAL A 191 -11.37 -25.39 -9.29
C VAL A 191 -12.62 -26.26 -9.37
N THR A 192 -12.49 -27.45 -9.96
CA THR A 192 -13.55 -28.44 -10.02
C THR A 192 -13.19 -29.58 -9.08
N ILE A 193 -14.15 -29.97 -8.23
CA ILE A 193 -14.02 -31.08 -7.29
C ILE A 193 -15.11 -32.08 -7.62
N GLY A 194 -14.73 -33.33 -7.86
CA GLY A 194 -15.65 -34.40 -8.21
C GLY A 194 -15.18 -35.76 -7.71
N LEU A 195 -15.97 -36.80 -7.99
CA LEU A 195 -15.57 -38.19 -7.77
C LEU A 195 -14.53 -38.60 -8.81
N SER A 196 -13.49 -39.32 -8.38
CA SER A 196 -12.53 -39.92 -9.29
C SER A 196 -13.20 -40.99 -10.16
N ALA A 197 -12.61 -41.28 -11.32
CA ALA A 197 -13.10 -42.35 -12.21
C ALA A 197 -13.19 -43.71 -11.50
N ALA A 198 -12.29 -43.98 -10.54
CA ALA A 198 -12.34 -45.20 -9.73
C ALA A 198 -13.53 -45.22 -8.77
N ALA A 199 -13.82 -44.10 -8.09
CA ALA A 199 -14.98 -44.00 -7.20
C ALA A 199 -16.30 -44.08 -7.97
N GLN A 200 -16.37 -43.48 -9.16
CA GLN A 200 -17.53 -43.59 -10.05
C GLN A 200 -17.76 -45.03 -10.53
N GLN A 201 -16.69 -45.74 -10.91
CA GLN A 201 -16.77 -47.16 -11.26
C GLN A 201 -17.16 -48.04 -10.07
N GLY A 202 -16.67 -47.74 -8.85
CA GLY A 202 -17.08 -48.46 -7.64
C GLY A 202 -18.57 -48.31 -7.31
N LEU A 203 -19.19 -47.17 -7.66
CA LEU A 203 -20.64 -46.97 -7.52
C LEU A 203 -21.43 -47.67 -8.64
N ALA A 204 -20.90 -47.66 -9.87
CA ALA A 204 -21.53 -48.31 -11.02
C ALA A 204 -21.46 -49.85 -10.96
N ASN A 205 -20.38 -50.38 -10.41
CA ASN A 205 -20.13 -51.82 -10.21
C ASN A 205 -20.61 -52.31 -8.83
N GLN A 206 -21.60 -51.64 -8.24
CA GLN A 206 -22.36 -52.24 -7.15
C GLN A 206 -23.15 -53.43 -7.73
N ASP A 207 -22.48 -54.56 -7.88
CA ASP A 207 -23.14 -55.85 -8.00
C ASP A 207 -24.11 -55.99 -6.82
N LEU A 208 -25.23 -56.69 -7.02
CA LEU A 208 -26.07 -57.13 -5.91
C LEU A 208 -25.24 -58.08 -5.02
N ASN A 209 -24.54 -57.50 -4.05
CA ASN A 209 -23.78 -58.26 -3.07
C ASN A 209 -24.74 -58.83 -2.03
N PHE A 210 -25.24 -60.05 -2.26
CA PHE A 210 -25.94 -60.83 -1.24
C PHE A 210 -24.93 -61.51 -0.29
N ALA A 211 -23.98 -60.76 0.27
CA ALA A 211 -23.15 -61.27 1.36
C ALA A 211 -23.97 -61.25 2.66
N GLY A 212 -24.64 -62.36 2.95
CA GLY A 212 -25.44 -62.53 4.15
C GLY A 212 -26.50 -63.60 3.96
N LYS A 213 -26.88 -64.30 5.03
CA LYS A 213 -27.84 -65.41 4.95
C LYS A 213 -29.20 -64.96 4.38
N ASN A 214 -29.56 -63.68 4.59
CA ASN A 214 -30.76 -63.03 4.05
C ASN A 214 -30.46 -61.56 3.66
N GLY A 215 -30.97 -61.11 2.51
CA GLY A 215 -31.01 -59.70 2.12
C GLY A 215 -32.22 -59.42 1.23
N THR A 216 -32.97 -58.35 1.48
CA THR A 216 -34.12 -57.96 0.64
C THR A 216 -33.77 -56.73 -0.19
N GLY A 217 -33.85 -56.85 -1.52
CA GLY A 217 -33.67 -55.73 -2.46
C GLY A 217 -34.60 -55.86 -3.67
N LYS A 218 -34.94 -54.73 -4.29
CA LYS A 218 -35.80 -54.66 -5.49
C LYS A 218 -34.92 -54.41 -6.70
N VAL A 219 -34.83 -55.38 -7.61
CA VAL A 219 -34.06 -55.25 -8.86
C VAL A 219 -34.99 -54.77 -9.97
N ASN A 220 -34.60 -53.71 -10.69
CA ASN A 220 -35.34 -53.17 -11.84
C ASN A 220 -34.62 -53.54 -13.14
N LEU A 221 -35.02 -54.65 -13.77
CA LEU A 221 -34.37 -55.26 -14.93
C LEU A 221 -34.88 -54.73 -16.28
N LYS A 222 -35.08 -53.41 -16.43
CA LYS A 222 -35.66 -52.86 -17.68
C LYS A 222 -34.82 -53.12 -18.94
N THR A 223 -33.52 -53.39 -18.81
CA THR A 223 -32.59 -53.63 -19.94
C THR A 223 -31.57 -54.75 -19.70
N GLN A 224 -31.66 -55.50 -18.60
CA GLN A 224 -30.67 -56.51 -18.21
C GLN A 224 -31.34 -57.88 -18.02
N THR A 225 -30.65 -58.95 -18.42
CA THR A 225 -31.10 -60.33 -18.25
C THR A 225 -30.66 -60.86 -16.88
N LEU A 226 -31.60 -61.28 -16.04
CA LEU A 226 -31.30 -62.12 -14.88
C LEU A 226 -31.05 -63.55 -15.36
N SER A 227 -29.78 -63.90 -15.63
CA SER A 227 -29.40 -65.26 -16.00
C SER A 227 -29.25 -66.12 -14.74
N ILE A 228 -30.09 -67.13 -14.63
CA ILE A 228 -29.94 -68.21 -13.66
C ILE A 228 -29.72 -69.46 -14.53
N THR A 229 -28.48 -69.97 -14.59
CA THR A 229 -28.11 -71.13 -15.42
C THR A 229 -28.15 -72.44 -14.64
N GLY A 230 -28.82 -73.42 -15.22
CA GLY A 230 -28.91 -74.80 -14.75
C GLY A 230 -27.60 -75.57 -14.88
N ASP A 231 -27.57 -76.81 -14.40
CA ASP A 231 -26.44 -77.69 -14.62
C ASP A 231 -26.33 -78.16 -16.09
N ALA A 232 -25.13 -78.58 -16.48
CA ALA A 232 -24.77 -78.90 -17.86
C ALA A 232 -25.56 -80.08 -18.45
N ASP A 233 -26.15 -80.91 -17.59
CA ASP A 233 -26.91 -82.10 -17.98
C ASP A 233 -28.38 -81.79 -18.28
N GLY A 234 -28.81 -80.52 -18.15
CA GLY A 234 -30.13 -80.04 -18.59
C GLY A 234 -31.31 -80.56 -17.77
N ILE A 235 -31.05 -81.16 -16.60
CA ILE A 235 -32.09 -81.71 -15.71
C ILE A 235 -32.58 -80.64 -14.73
N ILE A 236 -31.74 -79.69 -14.33
CA ILE A 236 -32.13 -78.58 -13.45
C ILE A 236 -32.19 -77.28 -14.25
N SER A 237 -33.38 -76.84 -14.65
CA SER A 237 -33.60 -75.41 -14.91
C SER A 237 -33.75 -74.71 -13.56
N THR A 238 -32.75 -73.92 -13.20
CA THR A 238 -32.50 -73.29 -11.89
C THR A 238 -33.67 -73.07 -10.95
N THR A 239 -33.52 -73.56 -9.73
CA THR A 239 -34.50 -73.40 -8.65
C THR A 239 -34.07 -72.27 -7.72
N ALA A 240 -34.68 -71.08 -7.86
CA ALA A 240 -34.77 -70.16 -6.74
C ALA A 240 -35.81 -70.74 -5.76
N ILE A 241 -35.36 -71.33 -4.65
CA ILE A 241 -36.26 -71.95 -3.67
C ILE A 241 -36.67 -70.89 -2.63
N GLY A 242 -37.98 -70.69 -2.48
CA GLY A 242 -38.56 -69.89 -1.38
C GLY A 242 -39.21 -68.57 -1.78
N GLN A 243 -38.94 -68.04 -2.98
CA GLN A 243 -39.71 -66.95 -3.60
C GLN A 243 -40.02 -67.40 -5.03
N GLY A 244 -41.29 -67.68 -5.33
CA GLY A 244 -41.70 -68.52 -6.47
C GLY A 244 -41.11 -68.09 -7.81
N LEU A 245 -40.37 -69.00 -8.45
CA LEU A 245 -40.03 -68.94 -9.87
C LEU A 245 -41.16 -69.61 -10.65
N SER A 246 -41.92 -68.84 -11.44
CA SER A 246 -43.00 -69.40 -12.27
C SER A 246 -42.44 -69.91 -13.59
N MET A 247 -42.43 -71.24 -13.78
CA MET A 247 -42.07 -71.89 -15.04
C MET A 247 -43.34 -72.44 -15.71
N THR A 248 -43.51 -72.18 -17.00
CA THR A 248 -44.59 -72.80 -17.80
C THR A 248 -43.96 -73.93 -18.62
N VAL A 249 -44.53 -75.13 -18.53
CA VAL A 249 -44.12 -76.26 -19.37
C VAL A 249 -44.99 -76.28 -20.63
N ASP A 250 -44.35 -76.38 -21.79
CA ASP A 250 -45.02 -76.65 -23.07
C ASP A 250 -45.60 -78.07 -23.02
N LYS A 251 -46.93 -78.14 -22.85
CA LYS A 251 -47.66 -79.39 -22.67
C LYS A 251 -47.64 -80.27 -23.92
N GLU A 252 -47.57 -79.67 -25.12
CA GLU A 252 -47.57 -80.40 -26.39
C GLU A 252 -46.22 -81.10 -26.60
N LYS A 253 -45.12 -80.41 -26.30
CA LYS A 253 -43.77 -81.01 -26.34
C LYS A 253 -43.59 -82.09 -25.29
N LEU A 254 -44.04 -81.86 -24.05
CA LEU A 254 -43.96 -82.87 -23.00
C LEU A 254 -44.75 -84.14 -23.39
N ALA A 255 -45.97 -83.96 -23.93
CA ALA A 255 -46.77 -85.07 -24.42
C ALA A 255 -46.07 -85.82 -25.56
N SER A 256 -45.53 -85.12 -26.56
CA SER A 256 -44.75 -85.71 -27.66
C SER A 256 -43.57 -86.54 -27.16
N THR A 257 -42.78 -86.01 -26.22
CA THR A 257 -41.62 -86.71 -25.66
C THR A 257 -42.06 -87.98 -24.91
N VAL A 258 -43.08 -87.89 -24.05
CA VAL A 258 -43.63 -89.05 -23.32
C VAL A 258 -44.17 -90.10 -24.29
N THR A 259 -44.93 -89.70 -25.31
CA THR A 259 -45.48 -90.62 -26.32
C THR A 259 -44.37 -91.30 -27.11
N ASN A 260 -43.32 -90.56 -27.51
CA ASN A 260 -42.16 -91.16 -28.19
C ASN A 260 -41.42 -92.15 -27.29
N THR A 261 -41.25 -91.87 -26.00
CA THR A 261 -40.62 -92.81 -25.05
C THR A 261 -41.46 -94.07 -24.84
N ILE A 262 -42.79 -93.96 -24.79
CA ILE A 262 -43.69 -95.12 -24.69
C ILE A 262 -43.62 -95.97 -25.96
N ASN A 263 -43.66 -95.34 -27.13
CA ASN A 263 -43.70 -96.04 -28.41
C ASN A 263 -42.34 -96.63 -28.83
N ASN A 264 -41.22 -96.02 -28.43
CA ASN A 264 -39.87 -96.53 -28.68
C ASN A 264 -39.37 -97.49 -27.60
N ASN A 265 -40.19 -97.82 -26.59
CA ASN A 265 -39.86 -98.88 -25.67
C ASN A 265 -40.02 -100.23 -26.39
N THR A 266 -38.89 -100.85 -26.73
CA THR A 266 -38.78 -102.14 -27.43
C THR A 266 -39.43 -103.33 -26.69
N ASN A 267 -40.01 -103.10 -25.49
CA ASN A 267 -40.85 -104.05 -24.75
C ASN A 267 -42.36 -103.83 -24.99
N ALA A 268 -42.79 -103.67 -26.25
CA ALA A 268 -44.20 -103.56 -26.66
C ALA A 268 -45.09 -104.75 -26.21
N THR A 269 -44.50 -105.84 -25.71
CA THR A 269 -45.19 -107.00 -25.11
C THR A 269 -45.85 -106.71 -23.77
N ALA A 270 -45.48 -105.65 -23.04
CA ALA A 270 -46.10 -105.33 -21.74
C ALA A 270 -47.47 -104.63 -21.86
N ILE A 271 -47.74 -103.93 -22.97
CA ILE A 271 -48.98 -103.14 -23.15
C ILE A 271 -50.14 -104.02 -23.65
N THR A 272 -49.86 -105.02 -24.49
CA THR A 272 -50.86 -105.97 -24.99
C THR A 272 -51.49 -106.82 -23.87
N ASN A 273 -50.81 -106.99 -22.73
CA ASN A 273 -51.35 -107.72 -21.58
C ASN A 273 -52.37 -106.92 -20.74
N ILE A 274 -52.49 -105.61 -20.96
CA ILE A 274 -53.49 -104.78 -20.29
C ILE A 274 -54.83 -104.86 -21.03
N SER A 275 -54.82 -104.87 -22.37
CA SER A 275 -56.07 -105.01 -23.14
C SER A 275 -56.69 -106.41 -23.00
N ALA A 276 -55.88 -107.46 -22.91
CA ALA A 276 -56.37 -108.84 -22.77
C ALA A 276 -56.91 -109.21 -21.37
N LYS A 277 -56.68 -108.38 -20.34
CA LYS A 277 -57.21 -108.61 -18.98
C LYS A 277 -58.54 -107.90 -18.70
N PHE A 278 -59.05 -107.11 -19.65
CA PHE A 278 -60.31 -106.35 -19.54
C PHE A 278 -61.30 -106.64 -20.68
N SER A 279 -61.09 -107.72 -21.44
CA SER A 279 -62.02 -108.25 -22.45
C SER A 279 -62.45 -109.67 -22.09
#